data_AF-A0A9D9LGH0-F1
#
_entry.id   AF-A0A9D9LGH0-F1
#
_cell.length_a   1.000
_cell.length_b   1.000
_cell.length_c   1.000
_cell.angle_alpha   90.00
_cell.angle_beta   90.00
_cell.angle_gamma   90.00
#
_symmetry.space_group_name_H-M   'P 1'
#
loop_
_entity.id
_entity.type
_entity.pdbx_description
1 polymer ?
#
loop_
_entity_poly.entity_id
_entity_poly.type
_entity_poly.pdbx_seq_one_letter_code
_entity_poly.pdbx_strand_id
1 'polypeptide(L)'
;MASRPADADGREATPESLGPDHVVRLPIEDSLDLHAFAPRDIPDVVREYLRECVRSGFREVRIIHGRGTGTQRTIVRSVLGGHPLVETFADASPDRGGWGATVVRLRDDPNASRNAQ
;
A
#
# COMPACT_ATOMS: atom_id res chain seq x y z
N MET A 1 -11.63 7.63 19.50
CA MET A 1 -11.93 8.79 18.65
C MET A 1 -10.65 9.58 18.51
N ALA A 2 -9.96 9.52 17.36
CA ALA A 2 -8.71 10.25 17.19
C ALA A 2 -9.01 11.76 17.08
N SER A 3 -8.34 12.58 17.90
CA SER A 3 -8.43 14.04 17.79
C SER A 3 -7.89 14.47 16.44
N ARG A 4 -8.67 15.27 15.70
CA ARG A 4 -8.23 15.85 14.42
C ARG A 4 -7.16 16.92 14.69
N PRO A 5 -6.12 17.03 13.86
CA PRO A 5 -5.14 18.09 13.98
C PRO A 5 -5.81 19.46 13.80
N ALA A 6 -5.29 20.48 14.46
CA ALA A 6 -5.69 21.86 14.23
C ALA A 6 -4.89 22.46 13.06
N ASP A 7 -5.48 23.42 12.36
CA ASP A 7 -4.81 24.19 11.30
C ASP A 7 -3.83 25.25 11.88
N ALA A 8 -3.18 26.01 11.01
CA ALA A 8 -2.23 27.06 11.41
C ALA A 8 -2.86 28.18 12.26
N ASP A 9 -4.19 28.31 12.23
CA ASP A 9 -4.97 29.29 12.98
C ASP A 9 -5.60 28.71 14.27
N GLY A 10 -5.29 27.45 14.60
CA GLY A 10 -5.82 26.79 15.80
C GLY A 10 -7.31 26.40 15.70
N ARG A 11 -7.88 26.38 14.50
CA ARG A 11 -9.22 25.85 14.22
C ARG A 11 -9.17 24.36 13.93
N GLU A 12 -10.29 23.68 14.13
CA GLU A 12 -10.43 22.27 13.79
C GLU A 12 -10.16 22.10 12.29
N ALA A 13 -9.09 21.39 11.91
CA ALA A 13 -8.68 21.34 10.50
C ALA A 13 -9.73 20.59 9.67
N THR A 14 -10.41 21.35 8.81
CA THR A 14 -11.24 20.81 7.74
C THR A 14 -10.33 20.40 6.57
N PRO A 15 -10.72 19.43 5.73
CA PRO A 15 -9.91 19.01 4.57
C PRO A 15 -9.55 20.19 3.64
N GLU A 16 -10.40 21.20 3.61
CA GLU A 16 -10.26 22.47 2.87
C GLU A 16 -9.28 23.47 3.50
N SER A 17 -8.90 23.29 4.77
CA SER A 17 -7.92 24.14 5.49
C SER A 17 -6.49 23.60 5.43
N LEU A 18 -6.32 22.35 4.98
CA LEU A 18 -5.03 21.73 4.82
C LEU A 18 -4.45 22.29 3.52
N GLY A 19 -3.51 23.24 3.63
CA GLY A 19 -2.88 23.89 2.47
C GLY A 19 -2.33 22.86 1.46
N PRO A 20 -2.00 23.29 0.23
CA PRO A 20 -1.66 22.40 -0.88
C PRO A 20 -0.50 21.41 -0.60
N ASP A 21 0.32 21.68 0.42
CA ASP A 21 1.47 20.88 0.83
C ASP A 21 1.24 20.03 2.10
N HIS A 22 0.01 19.92 2.58
CA HIS A 22 -0.27 19.14 3.79
C HIS A 22 -0.10 17.63 3.55
N VAL A 23 0.87 17.03 4.23
CA VAL A 23 1.12 15.59 4.19
C VAL A 23 0.35 14.89 5.31
N VAL A 24 -0.76 14.22 4.96
CA VAL A 24 -1.46 13.30 5.87
C VAL A 24 -0.66 11.99 5.95
N ARG A 25 -0.13 11.66 7.13
CA ARG A 25 0.47 10.34 7.39
C ARG A 25 -0.61 9.36 7.78
N LEU A 26 -1.06 8.54 6.83
CA LEU A 26 -1.97 7.44 7.10
C LEU A 26 -1.19 6.20 7.56
N PRO A 27 -1.69 5.44 8.55
CA PRO A 27 -1.11 4.15 8.90
C PRO A 27 -1.19 3.21 7.69
N ILE A 28 -0.13 2.41 7.51
CA ILE A 28 -0.08 1.38 6.46
C ILE A 28 -0.90 0.19 6.94
N GLU A 29 -1.83 -0.24 6.10
CA GLU A 29 -2.62 -1.45 6.32
C GLU A 29 -2.01 -2.64 5.59
N ASP A 30 -2.55 -3.84 5.84
CA ASP A 30 -2.15 -5.06 5.13
C ASP A 30 -2.75 -5.14 3.71
N SER A 31 -3.50 -4.12 3.28
CA SER A 31 -4.07 -4.05 1.94
C SER A 31 -3.94 -2.69 1.27
N LEU A 32 -3.81 -2.72 -0.06
CA LEU A 32 -3.72 -1.54 -0.94
C LEU A 32 -4.75 -1.66 -2.06
N ASP A 33 -5.63 -0.68 -2.19
CA ASP A 33 -6.58 -0.56 -3.30
C ASP A 33 -6.03 0.34 -4.42
N LEU A 34 -5.98 -0.19 -5.63
CA LEU A 34 -5.42 0.47 -6.82
C LEU A 34 -6.49 1.05 -7.78
N HIS A 35 -7.79 0.95 -7.47
CA HIS A 35 -8.86 1.46 -8.35
C HIS A 35 -8.76 2.97 -8.59
N ALA A 36 -8.23 3.72 -7.61
CA ALA A 36 -8.07 5.18 -7.70
C ALA A 36 -6.78 5.61 -8.43
N PHE A 37 -5.89 4.69 -8.76
CA PHE A 37 -4.57 5.01 -9.33
C PHE A 37 -4.56 4.88 -10.84
N ALA A 38 -3.91 5.83 -11.52
CA ALA A 38 -3.66 5.68 -12.95
C ALA A 38 -2.65 4.55 -13.20
N PRO A 39 -2.81 3.75 -14.27
CA PRO A 39 -1.93 2.59 -14.52
C PRO A 39 -0.43 2.91 -14.55
N ARG A 40 -0.06 4.11 -15.02
CA ARG A 40 1.35 4.56 -15.06
C ARG A 40 1.98 4.78 -13.67
N ASP A 41 1.17 5.05 -12.65
CA ASP A 41 1.63 5.40 -11.31
C ASP A 41 1.71 4.14 -10.40
N ILE A 42 0.96 3.09 -10.75
CA ILE A 42 0.92 1.81 -10.02
C ILE A 42 2.30 1.22 -9.72
N PRO A 43 3.27 1.20 -10.67
CA PRO A 43 4.57 0.60 -10.38
C PRO A 43 5.29 1.23 -9.19
N ASP A 44 5.26 2.55 -9.10
CA ASP A 44 5.94 3.29 -8.04
C ASP A 44 5.19 3.16 -6.71
N VAL A 45 3.85 3.25 -6.76
CA VAL A 45 2.97 3.06 -5.60
C VAL A 45 3.15 1.68 -4.98
N VAL A 46 3.15 0.62 -5.79
CA VAL A 46 3.34 -0.76 -5.31
C VAL A 46 4.73 -0.93 -4.69
N ARG A 47 5.79 -0.39 -5.32
CA ARG A 47 7.15 -0.50 -4.78
C ARG A 47 7.28 0.18 -3.42
N GLU A 48 6.72 1.37 -3.27
CA GLU A 48 6.79 2.08 -1.98
C GLU A 48 5.94 1.42 -0.91
N TYR A 49 4.73 0.98 -1.26
CA TYR A 49 3.87 0.22 -0.37
C TYR A 49 4.57 -1.02 0.19
N LEU A 50 5.21 -1.85 -0.65
CA LEU A 50 5.92 -3.05 -0.19
C LEU A 50 7.06 -2.71 0.79
N ARG A 51 7.79 -1.61 0.58
CA ARG A 51 8.84 -1.15 1.50
C ARG A 51 8.24 -0.75 2.84
N GLU A 52 7.17 0.04 2.82
CA GLU A 52 6.50 0.46 4.04
C GLU A 52 5.89 -0.73 4.81
N CYS A 53 5.33 -1.71 4.10
CA CYS A 53 4.80 -2.91 4.72
C CYS A 53 5.89 -3.71 5.43
N VAL A 54 7.05 -3.88 4.79
CA VAL A 54 8.20 -4.56 5.38
C VAL A 54 8.75 -3.81 6.59
N ARG A 55 8.89 -2.47 6.53
CA ARG A 55 9.27 -1.62 7.68
C ARG A 55 8.28 -1.73 8.83
N SER A 56 7.00 -1.90 8.52
CA SER A 56 5.90 -2.05 9.49
C SER A 56 5.74 -3.51 9.99
N GLY A 57 6.58 -4.44 9.53
CA GLY A 57 6.60 -5.83 10.00
C GLY A 57 5.56 -6.75 9.36
N PHE A 58 4.85 -6.32 8.31
CA PHE A 58 3.91 -7.18 7.60
C PHE A 58 4.64 -8.33 6.88
N ARG A 59 4.06 -9.53 6.95
CA ARG A 59 4.55 -10.75 6.28
C ARG A 59 3.72 -11.15 5.08
N GLU A 60 2.46 -10.76 5.07
CA GLU A 60 1.54 -10.94 3.96
C GLU A 60 0.77 -9.65 3.75
N VAL A 61 0.60 -9.26 2.50
CA VAL A 61 -0.22 -8.11 2.10
C VAL A 61 -1.07 -8.46 0.88
N ARG A 62 -2.13 -7.67 0.67
CA ARG A 62 -3.05 -7.83 -0.47
C ARG A 62 -3.11 -6.56 -1.32
N ILE A 63 -2.87 -6.71 -2.61
CA ILE A 63 -2.98 -5.63 -3.59
C ILE A 63 -4.26 -5.85 -4.40
N ILE A 64 -5.23 -4.95 -4.27
CA ILE A 64 -6.54 -5.00 -4.92
C ILE A 64 -6.46 -4.13 -6.17
N HIS A 65 -6.50 -4.75 -7.35
CA HIS A 65 -6.35 -4.05 -8.64
C HIS A 65 -7.58 -4.20 -9.54
N GLY A 66 -8.66 -4.74 -8.98
CA GLY A 66 -9.89 -5.00 -9.69
C GLY A 66 -9.77 -6.10 -10.74
N ARG A 67 -10.93 -6.45 -11.31
CA ARG A 67 -11.06 -7.48 -12.35
C ARG A 67 -10.82 -6.88 -13.74
N GLY A 68 -11.61 -5.89 -14.15
CA GLY A 68 -11.36 -5.08 -15.36
C GLY A 68 -10.87 -5.87 -16.59
N THR A 69 -9.99 -5.24 -17.37
CA THR A 69 -9.28 -5.85 -18.53
C THR A 69 -8.03 -6.63 -18.14
N GLY A 70 -7.68 -6.67 -16.85
CA GLY A 70 -6.42 -7.26 -16.37
C GLY A 70 -5.18 -6.38 -16.51
N THR A 71 -5.28 -5.15 -17.04
CA THR A 71 -4.12 -4.24 -17.20
C THR A 71 -3.39 -3.99 -15.88
N GLN A 72 -4.11 -3.59 -14.83
CA GLN A 72 -3.49 -3.33 -13.52
C GLN A 72 -2.91 -4.61 -12.92
N ARG A 73 -3.58 -5.76 -13.06
CA ARG A 73 -3.06 -7.07 -12.63
C ARG A 73 -1.71 -7.37 -13.28
N THR A 74 -1.58 -7.17 -14.59
CA THR A 74 -0.32 -7.40 -15.32
C THR A 74 0.80 -6.49 -14.81
N ILE A 75 0.50 -5.21 -14.59
CA ILE A 75 1.47 -4.24 -14.05
C ILE A 75 1.93 -4.67 -12.65
N VAL A 76 0.98 -4.96 -11.74
CA VAL A 76 1.27 -5.43 -10.37
C VAL A 76 2.18 -6.66 -10.41
N ARG A 77 1.79 -7.70 -11.16
CA ARG A 77 2.57 -8.95 -11.24
C ARG A 77 3.95 -8.75 -11.85
N SER A 78 4.10 -7.84 -12.83
CA SER A 78 5.40 -7.47 -13.39
C SER A 78 6.32 -6.83 -12.35
N VAL A 79 5.78 -5.96 -11.50
CA VAL A 79 6.54 -5.32 -10.41
C VAL A 79 6.96 -6.37 -9.39
N LEU A 80 6.01 -7.23 -8.95
CA LEU A 80 6.24 -8.24 -7.94
C LEU A 80 7.29 -9.28 -8.36
N GLY A 81 7.27 -9.71 -9.63
CA GLY A 81 8.19 -10.73 -10.15
C GLY A 81 9.67 -10.34 -10.09
N GLY A 82 9.99 -9.05 -10.08
CA GLY A 82 11.36 -8.53 -9.97
C GLY A 82 11.68 -7.90 -8.61
N HIS A 83 10.75 -7.92 -7.65
CA HIS A 83 10.92 -7.14 -6.43
C HIS A 83 11.71 -7.90 -5.36
N PRO A 84 12.82 -7.36 -4.83
CA PRO A 84 13.68 -8.08 -3.90
C PRO A 84 13.01 -8.39 -2.55
N LEU A 85 12.01 -7.61 -2.14
CA LEU A 85 11.25 -7.85 -0.90
C LEU A 85 10.14 -8.90 -1.03
N VAL A 86 9.87 -9.40 -2.24
CA VAL A 86 8.82 -10.39 -2.47
C VAL A 86 9.41 -11.79 -2.36
N GLU A 87 8.77 -12.63 -1.54
CA GLU A 87 9.06 -14.06 -1.44
C GLU A 87 8.26 -14.84 -2.50
N THR A 88 6.94 -14.67 -2.49
CA THR A 88 6.00 -15.27 -3.45
C THR A 88 4.77 -14.39 -3.64
N PHE A 89 4.02 -14.61 -4.72
CA PHE A 89 2.74 -13.95 -4.94
C PHE A 89 1.79 -14.83 -5.75
N ALA A 90 0.50 -14.72 -5.48
CA ALA A 90 -0.56 -15.46 -6.15
C ALA A 90 -1.83 -14.61 -6.25
N ASP A 91 -2.75 -15.01 -7.12
CA ASP A 91 -4.10 -14.45 -7.08
C ASP A 91 -4.73 -14.78 -5.71
N ALA A 92 -5.56 -13.89 -5.18
CA ALA A 92 -6.21 -14.10 -3.90
C ALA A 92 -7.21 -15.26 -3.95
N SER A 93 -7.59 -15.80 -2.79
CA SER A 93 -8.70 -16.75 -2.71
C SER A 93 -10.02 -16.08 -3.14
N PRO A 94 -11.03 -16.87 -3.61
CA PRO A 94 -12.29 -16.30 -4.10
C PRO A 94 -12.98 -15.35 -3.11
N ASP A 95 -12.95 -15.67 -1.81
CA ASP A 95 -13.48 -14.88 -0.70
C ASP A 95 -12.69 -13.59 -0.42
N ARG A 96 -11.42 -13.53 -0.87
CA ARG A 96 -10.53 -12.36 -0.70
C ARG A 96 -10.37 -11.51 -1.96
N GLY A 97 -11.16 -11.79 -3.01
CA GLY A 97 -11.18 -11.02 -4.25
C GLY A 97 -10.76 -11.79 -5.50
N GLY A 98 -10.36 -13.06 -5.36
CA GLY A 98 -9.98 -13.92 -6.47
C GLY A 98 -8.87 -13.30 -7.33
N TRP A 99 -9.00 -13.48 -8.64
CA TRP A 99 -8.10 -12.85 -9.63
C TRP A 99 -8.18 -11.32 -9.69
N GLY A 100 -9.08 -10.67 -8.93
CA GLY A 100 -9.14 -9.21 -8.79
C GLY A 100 -8.19 -8.65 -7.74
N ALA A 101 -7.49 -9.51 -7.00
CA ALA A 101 -6.47 -9.14 -6.04
C ALA A 101 -5.29 -10.10 -6.10
N THR A 102 -4.11 -9.60 -5.74
CA THR A 102 -2.89 -10.39 -5.60
C THR A 102 -2.49 -10.42 -4.12
N VAL A 103 -2.29 -11.62 -3.58
CA VAL A 103 -1.70 -11.82 -2.25
C VAL A 103 -0.20 -11.96 -2.41
N VAL A 104 0.55 -11.24 -1.59
CA VAL A 104 2.01 -11.15 -1.64
C VAL A 104 2.59 -11.56 -0.30
N ARG A 105 3.49 -12.54 -0.31
CA ARG A 105 4.32 -12.88 0.86
C ARG A 105 5.61 -12.08 0.80
N LEU A 106 5.91 -11.39 1.88
CA LEU A 106 7.05 -10.49 2.02
C LEU A 106 8.19 -11.20 2.74
N ARG A 107 9.41 -10.87 2.33
CA ARG A 107 10.62 -11.26 3.06
C ARG A 107 10.78 -10.42 4.32
N ASP A 108 11.48 -10.98 5.29
CA ASP A 108 11.89 -10.26 6.49
C ASP A 108 12.82 -9.11 6.15
N ASP A 109 12.65 -7.95 6.80
CA ASP A 109 13.70 -6.94 6.85
C ASP A 109 14.73 -7.38 7.90
N PRO A 110 15.97 -7.73 7.53
CA PRO A 110 17.02 -8.01 8.51
C PRO A 110 17.37 -6.79 9.38
N ASN A 111 16.88 -5.60 9.06
CA ASN A 111 17.11 -4.36 9.80
C ASN A 111 15.90 -3.83 10.59
N ALA A 112 14.68 -4.36 10.41
CA ALA A 112 13.51 -3.87 11.16
C ALA A 112 13.64 -4.10 12.68
N SER A 113 14.30 -5.19 13.09
CA SER A 113 14.52 -5.52 14.51
C SER A 113 15.44 -4.54 15.26
N ARG A 114 16.16 -3.64 14.56
CA ARG A 114 17.11 -2.70 15.18
C ARG A 114 16.49 -1.37 15.60
N ASN A 115 15.34 -0.99 15.04
CA ASN A 115 14.72 0.32 15.28
C ASN A 115 13.54 0.29 16.27
N ALA A 116 13.26 -0.87 16.87
CA ALA A 116 12.16 -1.06 17.83
C ALA A 116 12.60 -1.04 19.31
N GLN A 117 13.78 -0.48 19.62
CA GLN A 117 14.34 -0.38 20.97
C GLN A 117 14.76 1.06 21.28
#